data_AF-A0A831PRH0-F1
#
_entry.id   AF-A0A831PRH0-F1
#
_cell.length_a   1.000
_cell.length_b   1.000
_cell.length_c   1.000
_cell.angle_alpha   90.00
_cell.angle_beta   90.00
_cell.angle_gamma   90.00
#
_symmetry.space_group_name_H-M   'P 1'
#
loop_
_entity.id
_entity.type
_entity.pdbx_description
1 polymer ?
#
loop_
_entity_poly.entity_id
_entity_poly.type
_entity_poly.pdbx_seq_one_letter_code
_entity_poly.pdbx_strand_id
1 'polypeptide(L)'
;KMGGSILQYKDRQYVANTSKGGDVDYDTPVRTVYVPVVRSSLYDVLRAFDLPDPTMSSGSRDATVVAPQALFMMNSSVMLQHSMKMAESLLGQEGATDEARVREAYERALSRPPTGREVDEALTYVAKFEREWKGDRKRAWQSFCKSLLASNEFSYLN
;
A
#
# COMPACT_ATOMS: atom_id res chain seq x y z
N LYS A 1 7.04 18.67 -6.21
CA LYS A 1 7.85 18.70 -7.45
C LYS A 1 8.02 17.28 -7.93
N MET A 2 7.41 16.89 -9.06
CA MET A 2 7.74 15.63 -9.72
C MET A 2 8.84 15.91 -10.74
N GLY A 3 10.00 15.28 -10.59
CA GLY A 3 11.14 15.43 -11.50
C GLY A 3 12.48 15.43 -10.74
N GLY A 4 13.38 14.53 -11.13
CA GLY A 4 14.69 14.32 -10.52
C GLY A 4 15.07 12.84 -10.50
N SER A 5 16.37 12.55 -10.46
CA SER A 5 16.85 11.19 -10.19
C SER A 5 16.58 10.85 -8.72
N ILE A 6 15.92 9.71 -8.48
CA ILE A 6 15.77 9.12 -7.14
C ILE A 6 17.12 8.53 -6.67
N LEU A 7 18.01 8.27 -7.63
CA LEU A 7 19.36 7.85 -7.36
C LEU A 7 20.21 9.08 -6.96
N GLN A 8 20.52 9.19 -5.67
CA GLN A 8 21.41 10.22 -5.13
C GLN A 8 22.90 9.83 -5.15
N TYR A 9 23.22 8.62 -5.62
CA TYR A 9 24.60 8.14 -5.65
C TYR A 9 25.44 8.87 -6.70
N LYS A 10 26.70 9.14 -6.35
CA LYS A 10 27.74 9.44 -7.33
C LYS A 10 28.12 8.17 -8.10
N ASP A 11 28.71 8.35 -9.28
CA ASP A 11 29.21 7.25 -10.11
C ASP A 11 30.01 6.22 -9.26
N ARG A 12 29.66 4.94 -9.39
CA ARG A 12 30.28 3.78 -8.73
C ARG A 12 30.03 3.62 -7.21
N GLN A 13 29.34 4.55 -6.53
CA GLN A 13 28.98 4.36 -5.11
C GLN A 13 27.98 3.22 -4.87
N TYR A 14 27.21 2.84 -5.89
CA TYR A 14 26.23 1.77 -5.82
C TYR A 14 26.84 0.36 -5.97
N VAL A 15 28.15 0.23 -6.25
CA VAL A 15 28.77 -1.03 -6.69
C VAL A 15 29.38 -1.87 -5.55
N ALA A 16 29.66 -1.32 -4.38
CA ALA A 16 30.35 -2.10 -3.34
C ALA A 16 30.15 -1.55 -1.92
N ASN A 17 28.93 -1.58 -1.40
CA ASN A 17 28.80 -1.59 0.06
C ASN A 17 27.73 -2.60 0.49
N THR A 18 28.18 -3.69 1.09
CA THR A 18 27.38 -4.69 1.81
C THR A 18 26.83 -4.13 3.13
N SER A 19 27.05 -2.86 3.42
CA SER A 19 26.46 -2.14 4.56
C SER A 19 25.07 -1.64 4.21
N LYS A 20 24.08 -2.02 5.03
CA LYS A 20 22.75 -1.39 5.11
C LYS A 20 22.90 0.13 5.18
N GLY A 21 22.80 0.82 4.05
CA GLY A 21 23.04 2.26 4.04
C GLY A 21 22.85 2.88 2.66
N GLY A 22 22.00 2.25 1.85
CA GLY A 22 21.66 2.80 0.57
C GLY A 22 20.54 3.81 0.69
N ASP A 23 20.85 5.10 0.60
CA ASP A 23 19.93 6.24 0.71
C ASP A 23 19.09 6.41 -0.57
N VAL A 24 18.49 5.31 -1.05
CA VAL A 24 17.47 5.37 -2.09
C VAL A 24 16.15 5.64 -1.39
N ASP A 25 15.60 6.83 -1.61
CA ASP A 25 14.29 7.19 -1.13
C ASP A 25 13.21 6.44 -1.94
N TYR A 26 12.81 5.28 -1.42
CA TYR A 26 11.73 4.47 -1.98
C TYR A 26 10.33 4.96 -1.56
N ASP A 27 10.24 5.97 -0.68
CA ASP A 27 8.97 6.54 -0.19
C ASP A 27 8.47 7.72 -1.08
N THR A 28 9.21 8.04 -2.15
CA THR A 28 8.79 9.03 -3.14
C THR A 28 7.58 8.51 -3.96
N PRO A 29 6.52 9.31 -4.18
CA PRO A 29 5.32 8.91 -4.93
C PRO A 29 5.55 8.87 -6.45
N VAL A 30 6.36 7.91 -6.90
CA VAL A 30 6.63 7.59 -8.31
C VAL A 30 6.12 6.21 -8.66
N ARG A 31 5.84 5.97 -9.94
CA ARG A 31 5.52 4.61 -10.41
C ARG A 31 6.74 3.70 -10.26
N THR A 32 6.52 2.45 -9.88
CA THR A 32 7.57 1.44 -9.67
C THR A 32 8.52 1.28 -10.86
N VAL A 33 8.05 1.49 -12.10
CA VAL A 33 8.88 1.46 -13.32
C VAL A 33 10.03 2.49 -13.32
N TYR A 34 9.91 3.55 -12.51
CA TYR A 34 10.92 4.60 -12.37
C TYR A 34 11.81 4.44 -11.12
N VAL A 35 11.55 3.42 -10.29
CA VAL A 35 12.33 3.15 -9.08
C VAL A 35 13.62 2.43 -9.48
N PRO A 36 14.80 2.89 -9.02
CA PRO A 36 16.06 2.24 -9.37
C PRO A 36 16.15 0.86 -8.71
N VAL A 37 16.70 -0.11 -9.45
CA VAL A 37 16.95 -1.47 -8.95
C VAL A 37 18.40 -1.59 -8.50
N VAL A 38 18.63 -1.53 -7.20
CA VAL A 38 19.97 -1.73 -6.61
C VAL A 38 20.16 -3.22 -6.32
N ARG A 39 21.03 -3.88 -7.09
CA ARG A 39 21.25 -5.34 -7.03
C ARG A 39 21.65 -5.87 -5.65
N SER A 40 22.33 -5.05 -4.83
CA SER A 40 22.77 -5.39 -3.47
C SER A 40 21.73 -5.08 -2.37
N SER A 41 20.70 -4.30 -2.69
CA SER A 41 19.70 -3.82 -1.72
C SER A 41 18.37 -3.57 -2.43
N LEU A 42 17.70 -4.68 -2.77
CA LEU A 42 16.38 -4.63 -3.39
C LEU A 42 15.34 -4.13 -2.39
N TYR A 43 14.46 -3.26 -2.89
CA TYR A 43 13.32 -2.76 -2.14
C TYR A 43 12.42 -3.91 -1.68
N ASP A 44 12.02 -3.90 -0.40
CA ASP A 44 11.29 -5.02 0.21
C ASP A 44 9.93 -5.28 -0.47
N VAL A 45 9.29 -4.25 -1.04
CA VAL A 45 8.07 -4.41 -1.85
C VAL A 45 8.35 -5.23 -3.11
N LEU A 46 9.44 -4.91 -3.82
CA LEU A 46 9.80 -5.63 -5.04
C LEU A 46 10.16 -7.09 -4.72
N ARG A 47 10.83 -7.33 -3.60
CA ARG A 47 11.10 -8.70 -3.12
C ARG A 47 9.81 -9.46 -2.77
N ALA A 48 8.87 -8.82 -2.07
CA ALA A 48 7.62 -9.45 -1.68
C ALA A 48 6.77 -9.87 -2.89
N PHE A 49 6.82 -9.11 -3.99
CA PHE A 49 6.07 -9.37 -5.22
C PHE A 49 6.88 -10.07 -6.31
N ASP A 50 7.81 -10.94 -5.90
CA ASP A 50 8.58 -11.85 -6.75
C ASP A 50 9.31 -11.15 -7.91
N LEU A 51 9.94 -9.99 -7.64
CA LEU A 51 10.85 -9.38 -8.63
C LEU A 51 11.96 -10.39 -8.96
N PRO A 52 12.16 -10.75 -10.24
CA PRO A 52 13.21 -11.68 -10.63
C PRO A 52 14.59 -11.12 -10.28
N ASP A 53 15.55 -12.02 -10.05
CA ASP A 53 16.92 -11.63 -9.74
C ASP A 53 17.47 -10.73 -10.87
N PRO A 54 17.82 -9.46 -10.57
CA PRO A 54 18.30 -8.50 -11.57
C PRO A 54 19.71 -8.81 -12.12
N THR A 55 20.36 -9.87 -11.64
CA THR A 55 21.64 -10.39 -12.15
C THR A 55 21.46 -11.47 -13.21
N MET A 56 20.26 -12.03 -13.36
CA MET A 56 19.95 -13.15 -14.26
C MET A 56 18.85 -12.77 -15.25
N SER A 57 18.92 -13.28 -16.48
CA SER A 57 17.82 -13.13 -17.43
C SER A 57 16.69 -14.10 -17.07
N SER A 58 15.52 -13.60 -16.66
CA SER A 58 14.30 -14.39 -16.51
C SER A 58 13.32 -14.08 -17.65
N GLY A 59 12.79 -15.12 -18.30
CA GLY A 59 11.81 -15.00 -19.38
C GLY A 59 10.35 -15.19 -18.95
N SER A 60 10.11 -15.57 -17.69
CA SER A 60 8.77 -15.83 -17.15
C SER A 60 8.66 -15.26 -15.73
N ARG A 61 7.45 -14.80 -15.38
CA ARG A 61 7.11 -14.39 -14.03
C ARG A 61 6.40 -15.56 -13.35
N ASP A 62 6.96 -16.04 -12.25
CA ASP A 62 6.25 -17.02 -11.42
C ASP A 62 5.02 -16.34 -10.80
N ALA A 63 3.85 -16.94 -11.02
CA ALA A 63 2.60 -16.50 -10.43
C ALA A 63 2.44 -17.21 -9.08
N THR A 64 2.93 -16.57 -8.02
CA THR A 64 2.91 -17.16 -6.69
C THR A 64 1.87 -16.46 -5.82
N VAL A 65 0.97 -17.23 -5.21
CA VAL A 65 0.09 -16.77 -4.11
C VAL A 65 0.72 -17.24 -2.82
N VAL A 66 1.65 -16.45 -2.27
CA VAL A 66 2.45 -16.88 -1.10
C VAL A 66 2.05 -16.08 0.14
N ALA A 67 1.99 -16.76 1.29
CA ALA A 67 1.68 -16.16 2.58
C ALA A 67 2.47 -14.86 2.90
N PRO A 68 3.76 -14.71 2.52
CA PRO A 68 4.49 -13.44 2.65
C PRO A 68 3.84 -12.23 1.97
N GLN A 69 3.17 -12.39 0.82
CA GLN A 69 2.51 -11.29 0.12
C GLN A 69 1.28 -10.79 0.90
N ALA A 70 0.47 -11.71 1.43
CA ALA A 70 -0.64 -11.36 2.31
C ALA A 70 -0.15 -10.71 3.61
N LEU A 71 0.95 -11.20 4.19
CA LEU A 71 1.54 -10.61 5.39
C LEU A 71 2.10 -9.20 5.13
N PHE A 72 2.69 -8.97 3.95
CA PHE A 72 3.15 -7.65 3.50
C PHE A 72 1.96 -6.68 3.40
N MET A 73 0.85 -7.11 2.80
CA MET A 73 -0.38 -6.32 2.74
C MET A 73 -0.95 -6.04 4.14
N MET A 74 -0.77 -6.94 5.11
CA MET A 74 -1.25 -6.71 6.47
C MET A 74 -0.32 -5.87 7.36
N ASN A 75 0.99 -5.85 7.14
CA ASN A 75 1.93 -5.30 8.13
C ASN A 75 3.00 -4.35 7.58
N SER A 76 3.07 -4.14 6.27
CA SER A 76 4.06 -3.22 5.72
C SER A 76 3.81 -1.76 6.12
N SER A 77 4.89 -1.01 6.33
CA SER A 77 4.84 0.44 6.57
C SER A 77 4.14 1.17 5.43
N VAL A 78 4.40 0.75 4.19
CA VAL A 78 3.77 1.24 2.96
C VAL A 78 2.25 1.12 3.07
N MET A 79 1.71 -0.05 3.42
CA MET A 79 0.27 -0.22 3.56
C MET A 79 -0.32 0.63 4.69
N LEU A 80 0.36 0.73 5.82
CA LEU A 80 -0.09 1.58 6.93
C LEU A 80 -0.15 3.06 6.54
N GLN A 81 0.84 3.56 5.80
CA GLN A 81 0.88 4.93 5.29
C GLN A 81 -0.23 5.19 4.26
N HIS A 82 -0.41 4.30 3.28
CA HIS A 82 -1.42 4.49 2.24
C HIS A 82 -2.85 4.37 2.79
N SER A 83 -3.11 3.42 3.68
CA SER A 83 -4.40 3.32 4.37
C SER A 83 -4.69 4.53 5.24
N MET A 84 -3.68 5.13 5.89
CA MET A 84 -3.85 6.38 6.65
C MET A 84 -4.20 7.55 5.72
N LYS A 85 -3.43 7.74 4.64
CA LYS A 85 -3.70 8.82 3.67
C LYS A 85 -5.10 8.70 3.06
N MET A 86 -5.54 7.47 2.79
CA MET A 86 -6.91 7.21 2.31
C MET A 86 -7.95 7.61 3.35
N ALA A 87 -7.78 7.19 4.61
CA ALA A 87 -8.67 7.55 5.70
C ALA A 87 -8.73 9.08 5.94
N GLU A 88 -7.60 9.77 5.93
CA GLU A 88 -7.53 11.22 6.06
C GLU A 88 -8.24 11.94 4.92
N SER A 89 -8.07 11.45 3.69
CA SER A 89 -8.76 12.00 2.51
C SER A 89 -10.28 11.84 2.62
N LEU A 90 -10.79 10.70 3.09
CA LEU A 90 -12.22 10.46 3.26
C LEU A 90 -12.79 11.31 4.41
N LEU A 91 -12.06 11.42 5.53
CA LEU A 91 -12.48 12.22 6.67
C LEU A 91 -12.40 13.73 6.42
N GLY A 92 -11.52 14.16 5.52
CA GLY A 92 -11.40 15.57 5.11
C GLY A 92 -12.52 16.08 4.20
N GLN A 93 -13.45 15.20 3.77
CA GLN A 93 -14.62 15.60 3.00
C GLN A 93 -15.69 16.17 3.93
N GLU A 94 -15.72 17.50 4.00
CA GLU A 94 -16.74 18.22 4.76
C GLU A 94 -18.13 17.95 4.19
N GLY A 95 -19.12 17.72 5.08
CA GLY A 95 -20.50 17.45 4.69
C GLY A 95 -20.81 16.05 4.17
N ALA A 96 -19.80 15.21 3.91
CA ALA A 96 -20.03 13.80 3.56
C ALA A 96 -20.53 12.99 4.76
N THR A 97 -21.51 12.12 4.53
CA THR A 97 -21.92 11.12 5.52
C THR A 97 -20.94 9.95 5.53
N ASP A 98 -21.00 9.10 6.57
CA ASP A 98 -20.14 7.93 6.62
C ASP A 98 -20.49 6.91 5.55
N GLU A 99 -21.76 6.78 5.17
CA GLU A 99 -22.20 5.97 4.03
C GLU A 99 -21.54 6.45 2.73
N ALA A 100 -21.45 7.77 2.52
CA ALA A 100 -20.81 8.35 1.35
C ALA A 100 -19.31 8.05 1.34
N ARG A 101 -18.64 8.18 2.50
CA ARG A 101 -17.21 7.83 2.65
C ARG A 101 -16.96 6.34 2.44
N VAL A 102 -17.84 5.45 2.91
CA VAL A 102 -17.75 4.00 2.65
C VAL A 102 -17.87 3.73 1.15
N ARG A 103 -18.86 4.31 0.48
CA ARG A 103 -19.05 4.15 -0.97
C ARG A 103 -17.79 4.55 -1.74
N GLU A 104 -17.24 5.71 -1.42
CA GLU A 104 -16.04 6.19 -2.07
C GLU A 104 -14.80 5.34 -1.75
N ALA A 105 -14.69 4.80 -0.53
CA ALA A 105 -13.61 3.88 -0.18
C ALA A 105 -13.63 2.61 -1.06
N TYR A 106 -14.82 2.04 -1.27
CA TYR A 106 -15.02 0.89 -2.15
C TYR A 106 -14.73 1.21 -3.62
N GLU A 107 -15.19 2.36 -4.12
CA GLU A 107 -14.91 2.77 -5.50
C GLU A 107 -13.41 3.01 -5.73
N ARG A 108 -12.71 3.63 -4.78
CA ARG A 108 -11.26 3.86 -4.86
C ARG A 108 -10.44 2.57 -4.77
N ALA A 109 -10.84 1.63 -3.92
CA ALA A 109 -10.07 0.40 -3.70
C ALA A 109 -10.45 -0.70 -4.69
N LEU A 110 -11.72 -0.95 -4.89
CA LEU A 110 -12.25 -2.12 -5.60
C LEU A 110 -12.88 -1.76 -6.96
N SER A 111 -12.89 -0.49 -7.34
CA SER A 111 -13.47 -0.01 -8.62
C SER A 111 -14.93 -0.40 -8.83
N ARG A 112 -15.70 -0.58 -7.74
CA ARG A 112 -17.14 -0.85 -7.77
C ARG A 112 -17.85 -0.21 -6.57
N PRO A 113 -19.16 0.04 -6.64
CA PRO A 113 -19.93 0.42 -5.47
C PRO A 113 -20.06 -0.76 -4.48
N PRO A 114 -20.17 -0.47 -3.16
CA PRO A 114 -20.52 -1.47 -2.17
C PRO A 114 -21.99 -1.86 -2.28
N THR A 115 -22.30 -3.09 -1.90
CA THR A 115 -23.67 -3.54 -1.65
C THR A 115 -24.21 -2.95 -0.34
N GLY A 116 -25.53 -2.94 -0.14
CA GLY A 116 -26.13 -2.44 1.11
C GLY A 116 -25.58 -3.13 2.36
N ARG A 117 -25.43 -4.47 2.30
CA ARG A 117 -24.84 -5.27 3.39
C ARG A 117 -23.39 -4.87 3.69
N GLU A 118 -22.59 -4.61 2.66
CA GLU A 118 -21.20 -4.16 2.83
C GLU A 118 -21.11 -2.77 3.47
N VAL A 119 -22.05 -1.87 3.15
CA VAL A 119 -22.14 -0.56 3.81
C VAL A 119 -22.45 -0.75 5.30
N ASP A 120 -23.45 -1.56 5.64
CA ASP A 120 -23.84 -1.81 7.02
C ASP A 120 -22.70 -2.46 7.84
N GLU A 121 -22.00 -3.42 7.26
CA GLU A 121 -20.84 -4.08 7.87
C GLU A 121 -19.68 -3.12 8.07
N ALA A 122 -19.37 -2.27 7.08
CA ALA A 122 -18.32 -1.27 7.18
C ALA A 122 -18.61 -0.23 8.27
N LEU A 123 -19.84 0.30 8.33
CA LEU A 123 -20.24 1.27 9.35
C LEU A 123 -20.22 0.65 10.74
N THR A 124 -20.71 -0.59 10.87
CA THR A 124 -20.66 -1.35 12.13
C THR A 124 -19.22 -1.55 12.60
N TYR A 125 -18.33 -1.91 11.67
CA TYR A 125 -16.91 -2.09 11.93
C TYR A 125 -16.26 -0.79 12.43
N VAL A 126 -16.45 0.32 11.70
CA VAL A 126 -15.87 1.62 12.06
C VAL A 126 -16.37 2.08 13.42
N ALA A 127 -17.68 2.01 13.66
CA ALA A 127 -18.28 2.41 14.94
C ALA A 127 -17.82 1.53 16.12
N LYS A 128 -17.54 0.25 15.89
CA LYS A 128 -16.95 -0.64 16.90
C LYS A 128 -15.54 -0.17 17.27
N PHE A 129 -14.67 0.00 16.27
CA PHE A 129 -13.27 0.36 16.51
C PHE A 129 -13.09 1.79 17.02
N GLU A 130 -13.95 2.73 16.62
CA GLU A 130 -13.98 4.08 17.17
C GLU A 130 -14.27 4.05 18.68
N ARG A 131 -15.20 3.18 19.14
CA ARG A 131 -15.46 2.99 20.57
C ARG A 131 -14.29 2.32 21.30
N GLU A 132 -13.75 1.22 20.76
CA GLU A 132 -12.62 0.50 21.37
C GLU A 132 -11.36 1.36 21.47
N TRP A 133 -11.16 2.28 20.52
CA TRP A 133 -10.02 3.19 20.48
C TRP A 133 -10.33 4.59 21.02
N LYS A 134 -11.24 4.69 22.00
CA LYS A 134 -11.51 5.91 22.78
C LYS A 134 -11.90 7.12 21.92
N GLY A 135 -12.62 6.91 20.82
CA GLY A 135 -13.05 7.96 19.90
C GLY A 135 -12.00 8.34 18.85
N ASP A 136 -10.92 7.58 18.70
CA ASP A 136 -9.95 7.80 17.62
C ASP A 136 -10.53 7.36 16.26
N ARG A 137 -11.32 8.27 15.69
CA ARG A 137 -11.99 8.10 14.41
C ARG A 137 -11.00 7.88 13.27
N LYS A 138 -9.87 8.60 13.26
CA LYS A 138 -8.87 8.45 12.19
C LYS A 138 -8.31 7.04 12.16
N ARG A 139 -7.97 6.50 13.32
CA ARG A 139 -7.47 5.12 13.42
C ARG A 139 -8.51 4.08 13.03
N ALA A 140 -9.78 4.27 13.42
CA ALA A 140 -10.89 3.41 13.01
C ALA A 140 -11.03 3.34 11.48
N TRP A 141 -11.02 4.50 10.82
CA TRP A 141 -11.08 4.60 9.37
C TRP A 141 -9.82 4.07 8.67
N GLN A 142 -8.63 4.28 9.24
CA GLN A 142 -7.40 3.68 8.74
C GLN A 142 -7.50 2.15 8.73
N SER A 143 -8.02 1.54 9.80
CA SER A 143 -8.18 0.09 9.90
C SER A 143 -9.13 -0.45 8.84
N PHE A 144 -10.24 0.26 8.59
CA PHE A 144 -11.17 -0.10 7.52
C PHE A 144 -10.55 0.01 6.12
N CYS A 145 -9.85 1.12 5.83
CA CYS A 145 -9.14 1.29 4.55
C CYS A 145 -8.10 0.18 4.35
N LYS A 146 -7.35 -0.15 5.42
CA LYS A 146 -6.39 -1.25 5.43
C LYS A 146 -7.06 -2.60 5.13
N SER A 147 -8.23 -2.89 5.71
CA SER A 147 -8.94 -4.14 5.42
C SER A 147 -9.42 -4.24 3.97
N LEU A 148 -9.83 -3.14 3.34
CA LEU A 148 -10.18 -3.13 1.93
C LEU A 148 -8.96 -3.39 1.05
N LEU A 149 -7.85 -2.71 1.32
CA LEU A 149 -6.60 -2.86 0.56
C LEU A 149 -5.98 -4.26 0.75
N ALA A 150 -6.18 -4.90 1.90
CA ALA A 150 -5.72 -6.26 2.16
C ALA A 150 -6.70 -7.35 1.70
N SER A 151 -7.81 -6.99 1.05
CA SER A 151 -8.81 -7.95 0.59
C SER A 151 -8.33 -8.75 -0.62
N ASN A 152 -8.86 -9.95 -0.79
CA ASN A 152 -8.58 -10.76 -1.98
C ASN A 152 -9.08 -10.06 -3.25
N GLU A 153 -10.23 -9.39 -3.19
CA GLU A 153 -10.79 -8.65 -4.32
C GLU A 153 -9.91 -7.49 -4.77
N PHE A 154 -9.18 -6.86 -3.85
CA PHE A 154 -8.17 -5.87 -4.21
C PHE A 154 -6.95 -6.51 -4.90
N SER A 155 -6.55 -7.69 -4.44
CA SER A 155 -5.33 -8.37 -4.90
C SER A 155 -5.50 -9.08 -6.25
N TYR A 156 -6.72 -9.55 -6.55
CA TYR A 156 -7.02 -10.32 -7.74
C TYR A 156 -8.13 -9.65 -8.55
N LEU A 157 -7.88 -9.47 -9.85
CA LEU A 157 -8.94 -9.12 -10.79
C LEU A 157 -9.86 -10.33 -10.95
N ASN A 158 -11.14 -10.18 -10.60
CA ASN A 158 -12.19 -11.16 -10.90
C ASN A 158 -12.58 -11.14 -12.38
#